data_AF-A0A956D344-F1
#
_entry.id   AF-A0A956D344-F1
#
_cell.length_a   1.000
_cell.length_b   1.000
_cell.length_c   1.000
_cell.angle_alpha   90.00
_cell.angle_beta   90.00
_cell.angle_gamma   90.00
#
_symmetry.space_group_name_H-M   'P 1'
#
loop_
_entity.id
_entity.type
_entity.pdbx_description
1 polymer ?
#
loop_
_entity_poly.entity_id
_entity_poly.type
_entity_poly.pdbx_seq_one_letter_code
_entity_poly.pdbx_strand_id
1 'polypeptide(L)'
;ALAALVRLERLRGRHEEALRIAKKLMQVVKTDGRKAHVLTELAELERARGQNAAAAANAFSALGIQGPTQRSAEVYKELIANAPEHASWDNYATGLMTFVERNKGKGGNALSATYRELAWVFTEAHNRPDRAIATLREGVEECPSDPAISLALVKALRAVSANDKAMVELRRLLGVDAWNASAWRALADVFRATGEPDGAAIALTPVVAMKSATETEEKMVRARRPLVARAPGGILGRQGLEQIIDHGGLDESAAGLVHAMSDALGKLEPFDHDRFGVNKRDRIRHGDPHPVRAFADRIGRTFGVPEYELYMVDHPELTWAAVYAGSPPTLVVPTRLETARDPVLAFALARPLALMSRLLHPVDRIDPVTLERILVGAARQFEPTFFLREDEPDIERETKRVGKAVGFFTRSRVQDAATTFAATPTRDVARWVRDVRRMAARAALLVCDDLLAAYEALGTDVGSDDLIADLARFWVSDPAMRFRRRVAQQI
;
A
#
# COMPACT_ATOMS: atom_id res chain seq x y z
N ALA A 1 -45.95 23.51 -8.43
CA ALA A 1 -46.96 23.94 -9.41
C ALA A 1 -46.34 24.25 -10.78
N LEU A 2 -45.57 25.34 -10.92
CA LEU A 2 -45.04 25.78 -12.24
C LEU A 2 -44.19 24.73 -12.98
N ALA A 3 -43.28 24.01 -12.31
CA ALA A 3 -42.47 22.96 -12.95
C ALA A 3 -43.30 21.79 -13.51
N ALA A 4 -44.38 21.40 -12.82
CA ALA A 4 -45.29 20.36 -13.31
C ALA A 4 -46.08 20.85 -14.53
N LEU A 5 -46.45 22.14 -14.55
CA LEU A 5 -47.15 22.76 -15.67
C LEU A 5 -46.27 22.84 -16.93
N VAL A 6 -44.98 23.14 -16.80
CA VAL A 6 -44.01 23.10 -17.93
C VAL A 6 -43.98 21.70 -18.56
N ARG A 7 -43.85 20.65 -17.74
CA ARG A 7 -43.82 19.26 -18.22
C ARG A 7 -45.11 18.87 -18.94
N LEU A 8 -46.26 19.27 -18.40
CA LEU A 8 -47.57 18.96 -18.95
C LEU A 8 -47.81 19.64 -20.30
N GLU A 9 -47.44 20.92 -20.45
CA GLU A 9 -47.56 21.61 -21.74
C GLU A 9 -46.55 21.10 -22.78
N ARG A 10 -45.37 20.65 -22.35
CA ARG A 10 -44.39 19.97 -23.22
C ARG A 10 -44.91 18.63 -23.74
N LEU A 11 -45.51 17.81 -22.89
CA LEU A 11 -46.13 16.53 -23.30
C LEU A 11 -47.29 16.74 -24.28
N ARG A 12 -47.95 17.90 -24.23
CA ARG A 12 -49.01 18.30 -25.17
C ARG A 12 -48.47 18.91 -26.47
N GLY A 13 -47.16 18.95 -26.68
CA GLY A 13 -46.52 19.56 -27.85
C GLY A 13 -46.60 21.09 -27.89
N ARG A 14 -47.07 21.74 -26.82
CA ARG A 14 -47.24 23.20 -26.75
C ARG A 14 -45.95 23.88 -26.30
N HIS A 15 -44.92 23.81 -27.14
CA HIS A 15 -43.56 24.25 -26.80
C HIS A 15 -43.47 25.74 -26.45
N GLU A 16 -44.27 26.61 -27.06
CA GLU A 16 -44.28 28.05 -26.74
C GLU A 16 -44.84 28.35 -25.35
N GLU A 17 -45.93 27.66 -25.00
CA GLU A 17 -46.59 27.84 -23.71
C GLU A 17 -45.71 27.29 -22.58
N ALA A 18 -45.10 26.11 -22.81
CA ALA A 18 -44.10 25.54 -21.91
C ALA A 18 -42.91 26.49 -21.71
N LEU A 19 -42.41 27.12 -22.78
CA LEU A 19 -41.28 28.05 -22.72
C LEU A 19 -41.61 29.29 -21.88
N ARG A 20 -42.79 29.89 -22.09
CA ARG A 20 -43.24 31.06 -21.33
C ARG A 20 -43.35 30.74 -19.83
N ILE A 21 -43.86 29.56 -19.49
CA ILE A 21 -43.96 29.11 -18.09
C ILE A 21 -42.57 28.83 -17.50
N ALA A 22 -41.67 28.21 -18.27
CA ALA A 22 -40.30 27.95 -17.84
C ALA A 22 -39.50 29.25 -17.60
N LYS A 23 -39.69 30.28 -18.43
CA LYS A 23 -39.11 31.62 -18.21
C LYS A 23 -39.63 32.28 -16.93
N LYS A 24 -40.93 32.17 -16.65
CA LYS A 24 -41.50 32.63 -15.37
C LYS A 24 -40.93 31.85 -14.20
N LEU A 25 -40.82 30.53 -14.31
CA LEU A 25 -40.24 29.68 -13.28
C LEU A 25 -38.79 30.09 -12.97
N MET A 26 -37.99 30.44 -13.99
CA MET A 26 -36.61 30.92 -13.82
C MET A 26 -36.50 32.13 -12.89
N GLN A 27 -37.48 33.04 -12.94
CA GLN A 27 -37.48 34.26 -12.11
C GLN A 27 -37.75 33.98 -10.63
N VAL A 28 -38.39 32.86 -10.31
CA VAL A 28 -38.84 32.53 -8.94
C VAL A 28 -37.91 31.52 -8.26
N VAL A 29 -37.07 30.81 -9.03
CA VAL A 29 -36.17 29.79 -8.51
C VAL A 29 -34.93 30.43 -7.87
N LYS A 30 -34.68 30.11 -6.60
CA LYS A 30 -33.58 30.67 -5.80
C LYS A 30 -32.38 29.74 -5.63
N THR A 31 -32.54 28.43 -5.84
CA THR A 31 -31.47 27.45 -5.63
C THR A 31 -30.81 27.08 -6.94
N ASP A 32 -29.48 26.97 -6.93
CA ASP A 32 -28.67 26.69 -8.12
C ASP A 32 -29.06 25.38 -8.81
N GLY A 33 -29.27 24.30 -8.06
CA GLY A 33 -29.70 23.02 -8.63
C GLY A 33 -31.04 23.11 -9.38
N ARG A 34 -32.03 23.80 -8.80
CA ARG A 34 -33.32 24.01 -9.48
C ARG A 34 -33.16 24.96 -10.67
N LYS A 35 -32.32 25.99 -10.55
CA LYS A 35 -32.05 26.94 -11.64
C LYS A 35 -31.47 26.22 -12.85
N ALA A 36 -30.51 25.32 -12.61
CA ALA A 36 -29.92 24.51 -13.66
C ALA A 36 -30.91 23.54 -14.33
N HIS A 37 -31.82 22.94 -13.56
CA HIS A 37 -32.90 22.12 -14.15
C HIS A 37 -33.81 22.95 -15.06
N VAL A 38 -34.20 24.16 -14.64
CA VAL A 38 -35.03 25.04 -15.49
C VAL A 38 -34.24 25.49 -16.73
N LEU A 39 -32.95 25.79 -16.60
CA LEU A 39 -32.08 26.15 -17.73
C LEU A 39 -31.98 25.00 -18.75
N THR A 40 -31.90 23.76 -18.27
CA THR A 40 -31.90 22.56 -19.12
C THR A 40 -33.22 22.42 -19.89
N GLU A 41 -34.36 22.60 -19.20
CA GLU A 41 -35.68 22.56 -19.85
C GLU A 41 -35.85 23.69 -20.89
N LEU A 42 -35.36 24.89 -20.59
CA LEU A 42 -35.35 26.00 -21.56
C LEU A 42 -34.52 25.65 -22.79
N ALA A 43 -33.33 25.07 -22.60
CA ALA A 43 -32.47 24.66 -23.71
C ALA A 43 -33.14 23.64 -24.63
N GLU A 44 -33.81 22.63 -24.06
CA GLU A 44 -34.53 21.63 -24.84
C GLU A 44 -35.72 22.20 -25.60
N LEU A 45 -36.49 23.09 -24.97
CA LEU A 45 -37.64 23.76 -25.60
C LEU A 45 -37.21 24.70 -26.72
N GLU A 46 -36.11 25.43 -26.54
CA GLU A 46 -35.58 26.33 -27.57
C GLU A 46 -34.98 25.56 -28.74
N ARG A 47 -34.30 24.44 -28.48
CA ARG A 47 -33.81 23.55 -29.54
C ARG A 47 -34.95 22.94 -30.34
N ALA A 48 -36.02 22.48 -29.68
CA ALA A 48 -37.20 21.96 -30.36
C ALA A 48 -37.89 22.99 -31.27
N ARG A 49 -37.66 24.29 -31.03
CA ARG A 49 -38.14 25.41 -31.85
C ARG A 49 -37.14 25.89 -32.89
N GLY A 50 -36.00 25.19 -33.07
CA GLY A 50 -34.92 25.60 -33.96
C GLY A 50 -34.13 26.83 -33.50
N GLN A 51 -34.34 27.30 -32.26
CA GLN A 51 -33.64 28.45 -31.68
C GLN A 51 -32.31 28.01 -31.06
N ASN A 52 -31.42 27.47 -31.90
CA ASN A 52 -30.19 26.79 -31.48
C ASN A 52 -29.22 27.69 -30.69
N ALA A 53 -29.12 28.98 -31.02
CA ALA A 53 -28.29 29.93 -30.27
C ALA A 53 -28.77 30.12 -28.81
N ALA A 54 -30.09 30.26 -28.62
CA ALA A 54 -30.69 30.40 -27.28
C ALA A 54 -30.57 29.09 -26.50
N ALA A 55 -30.79 27.96 -27.18
CA ALA A 55 -30.63 26.63 -26.62
C ALA A 55 -29.19 26.40 -26.12
N ALA A 56 -28.19 26.79 -26.90
CA ALA A 56 -26.78 26.69 -26.52
C ALA A 56 -26.46 27.56 -25.29
N ALA A 57 -26.93 28.80 -25.23
CA ALA A 57 -26.70 29.69 -24.09
C ALA A 57 -27.30 29.14 -22.77
N ASN A 58 -28.53 28.60 -22.84
CA ASN A 58 -29.20 28.00 -21.69
C ASN A 58 -28.53 26.70 -21.26
N ALA A 59 -28.15 25.83 -22.21
CA ALA A 59 -27.44 24.59 -21.91
C ALA A 59 -26.05 24.85 -21.33
N PHE A 60 -25.29 25.82 -21.85
CA PHE A 60 -24.00 26.26 -21.30
C PHE A 60 -24.13 26.71 -19.84
N SER A 61 -25.13 27.54 -19.55
CA SER A 61 -25.37 28.06 -18.21
C SER A 61 -25.78 26.95 -17.23
N ALA A 62 -26.57 25.97 -17.69
CA ALA A 62 -26.94 24.80 -16.90
C ALA A 62 -25.72 23.92 -16.62
N LEU A 63 -24.89 23.67 -17.65
CA LEU A 63 -23.67 22.86 -17.58
C LEU A 63 -22.71 23.37 -16.51
N GLY A 64 -22.49 24.69 -16.44
CA GLY A 64 -21.63 25.30 -15.41
C GLY A 64 -22.15 25.14 -13.97
N ILE A 65 -23.40 24.70 -13.77
CA ILE A 65 -23.96 24.42 -12.44
C ILE A 65 -24.04 22.91 -12.17
N GLN A 66 -24.34 22.12 -13.19
CA GLN A 66 -24.69 20.70 -13.07
C GLN A 66 -23.54 19.74 -13.36
N GLY A 67 -22.53 20.17 -14.12
CA GLY A 67 -21.43 19.32 -14.55
C GLY A 67 -21.82 18.37 -15.70
N PRO A 68 -20.93 17.42 -16.04
CA PRO A 68 -21.01 16.67 -17.30
C PRO A 68 -22.00 15.50 -17.28
N THR A 69 -22.46 15.05 -16.10
CA THR A 69 -23.27 13.84 -15.97
C THR A 69 -24.77 14.10 -16.09
N GLN A 70 -25.18 15.33 -16.37
CA GLN A 70 -26.57 15.76 -16.39
C GLN A 70 -27.04 16.01 -17.82
N ARG A 71 -28.37 16.04 -18.01
CA ARG A 71 -29.00 16.22 -19.32
C ARG A 71 -28.54 17.50 -20.06
N SER A 72 -28.16 18.55 -19.34
CA SER A 72 -27.61 19.78 -19.93
C SER A 72 -26.35 19.53 -20.77
N ALA A 73 -25.47 18.63 -20.32
CA ALA A 73 -24.27 18.26 -21.05
C ALA A 73 -24.59 17.51 -22.34
N GLU A 74 -25.54 16.57 -22.29
CA GLU A 74 -26.01 15.82 -23.47
C GLU A 74 -26.63 16.76 -24.50
N VAL A 75 -27.53 17.67 -24.07
CA VAL A 75 -28.15 18.66 -24.94
C VAL A 75 -27.10 19.55 -25.61
N TYR A 76 -26.05 19.95 -24.87
CA TYR A 76 -24.97 20.74 -25.44
C TYR A 76 -24.16 19.96 -26.48
N LYS A 77 -23.83 18.68 -26.21
CA LYS A 77 -23.14 17.81 -27.19
C LYS A 77 -24.00 17.56 -28.43
N GLU A 78 -25.31 17.37 -28.27
CA GLU A 78 -26.26 17.27 -29.39
C GLU A 78 -26.27 18.55 -30.23
N LEU A 79 -26.14 19.73 -29.62
CA LEU A 79 -26.02 21.01 -30.35
C LEU A 79 -24.68 21.13 -31.09
N ILE A 80 -23.57 20.68 -30.51
CA ILE A 80 -22.28 20.65 -31.21
C ILE A 80 -22.38 19.80 -32.49
N ALA A 81 -23.07 18.65 -32.42
CA ALA A 81 -23.20 17.73 -33.55
C ALA A 81 -24.15 18.26 -34.65
N ASN A 82 -25.22 18.98 -34.29
CA ASN A 82 -26.29 19.34 -35.23
C ASN A 82 -26.35 20.83 -35.59
N ALA A 83 -25.69 21.70 -34.83
CA ALA A 83 -25.69 23.15 -34.99
C ALA A 83 -24.33 23.77 -34.56
N PRO A 84 -23.21 23.36 -35.19
CA PRO A 84 -21.86 23.76 -34.79
C PRO A 84 -21.60 25.28 -34.88
N GLU A 85 -22.40 26.01 -35.65
CA GLU A 85 -22.37 27.48 -35.70
C GLU A 85 -22.81 28.16 -34.40
N HIS A 86 -23.48 27.42 -33.51
CA HIS A 86 -24.03 27.91 -32.25
C HIS A 86 -23.45 27.24 -31.00
N ALA A 87 -22.76 26.11 -31.16
CA ALA A 87 -22.14 25.37 -30.06
C ALA A 87 -20.78 24.83 -30.48
N SER A 88 -19.78 24.98 -29.61
CA SER A 88 -18.41 24.52 -29.85
C SER A 88 -17.86 23.74 -28.65
N TRP A 89 -16.84 22.92 -28.90
CA TRP A 89 -16.12 22.22 -27.84
C TRP A 89 -15.39 23.19 -26.90
N ASP A 90 -14.94 24.36 -27.38
CA ASP A 90 -14.35 25.41 -26.54
C ASP A 90 -15.35 25.95 -25.51
N ASN A 91 -16.57 26.24 -25.94
CA ASN A 91 -17.63 26.72 -25.05
C ASN A 91 -18.09 25.60 -24.11
N TYR A 92 -18.14 24.35 -24.57
CA TYR A 92 -18.42 23.21 -23.69
C TYR A 92 -17.37 23.07 -22.59
N ALA A 93 -16.08 23.12 -22.93
CA ALA A 93 -14.99 23.09 -21.97
C ALA A 93 -15.06 24.27 -20.99
N THR A 94 -15.40 25.48 -21.47
CA THR A 94 -15.58 26.67 -20.63
C THR A 94 -16.73 26.50 -19.63
N GLY A 95 -17.83 25.87 -20.04
CA GLY A 95 -18.94 25.53 -19.15
C GLY A 95 -18.50 24.55 -18.07
N LEU A 96 -17.75 23.51 -18.42
CA LEU A 96 -17.20 22.55 -17.45
C LEU A 96 -16.19 23.18 -16.50
N MET A 97 -15.31 24.07 -16.98
CA MET A 97 -14.39 24.83 -16.11
C MET A 97 -15.16 25.70 -15.11
N THR A 98 -16.28 26.28 -15.51
CA THR A 98 -17.17 27.03 -14.60
C THR A 98 -17.71 26.13 -13.48
N PHE A 99 -18.04 24.87 -13.78
CA PHE A 99 -18.46 23.90 -12.76
C PHE A 99 -17.31 23.55 -11.81
N VAL A 100 -16.10 23.34 -12.35
CA VAL A 100 -14.90 23.07 -11.55
C VAL A 100 -14.64 24.19 -10.54
N GLU A 101 -14.57 25.44 -11.00
CA GLU A 101 -14.29 26.59 -10.13
C GLU A 101 -15.32 26.74 -9.01
N ARG A 102 -16.60 26.45 -9.27
CA ARG A 102 -17.66 26.49 -8.25
C ARG A 102 -17.58 25.37 -7.21
N ASN A 103 -16.88 24.29 -7.53
CA ASN A 103 -16.82 23.09 -6.71
C ASN A 103 -15.39 22.75 -6.24
N LYS A 104 -14.41 23.60 -6.55
CA LYS A 104 -13.03 23.49 -6.08
C LYS A 104 -12.98 23.42 -4.55
N GLY A 105 -12.12 22.56 -4.01
CA GLY A 105 -12.01 22.29 -2.58
C GLY A 105 -13.17 21.51 -1.95
N LYS A 106 -14.28 21.25 -2.66
CA LYS A 106 -15.37 20.39 -2.17
C LYS A 106 -15.10 18.90 -2.43
N GLY A 107 -14.23 18.60 -3.39
CA GLY A 107 -13.95 17.23 -3.84
C GLY A 107 -15.20 16.51 -4.39
N GLY A 108 -15.08 15.19 -4.51
CA GLY A 108 -16.20 14.28 -4.76
C GLY A 108 -16.40 13.86 -6.22
N ASN A 109 -17.25 12.84 -6.39
CA ASN A 109 -17.40 12.10 -7.65
C ASN A 109 -17.81 12.98 -8.84
N ALA A 110 -18.62 14.03 -8.61
CA ALA A 110 -19.03 14.95 -9.66
C ALA A 110 -17.88 15.83 -10.17
N LEU A 111 -17.00 16.28 -9.26
CA LEU A 111 -15.81 17.04 -9.62
C LEU A 111 -14.81 16.18 -10.40
N SER A 112 -14.55 14.97 -9.91
CA SER A 112 -13.75 13.95 -10.62
C SER A 112 -14.31 13.60 -12.00
N ALA A 113 -15.63 13.41 -12.13
CA ALA A 113 -16.26 13.21 -13.44
C ALA A 113 -16.05 14.40 -14.38
N THR A 114 -16.07 15.63 -13.85
CA THR A 114 -15.83 16.86 -14.64
C THR A 114 -14.40 16.95 -15.14
N TYR A 115 -13.40 16.69 -14.29
CA TYR A 115 -12.00 16.66 -14.72
C TYR A 115 -11.76 15.58 -15.79
N ARG A 116 -12.37 14.40 -15.66
CA ARG A 116 -12.29 13.33 -16.67
C ARG A 116 -12.94 13.74 -18.00
N GLU A 117 -14.09 14.40 -17.96
CA GLU A 117 -14.76 14.89 -19.16
C GLU A 117 -13.93 15.99 -19.85
N LEU A 118 -13.39 16.96 -19.10
CA LEU A 118 -12.50 17.99 -19.64
C LEU A 118 -11.27 17.37 -20.31
N ALA A 119 -10.67 16.37 -19.69
CA ALA A 119 -9.53 15.66 -20.26
C ALA A 119 -9.87 14.91 -21.55
N TRP A 120 -11.07 14.31 -21.62
CA TRP A 120 -11.59 13.72 -22.85
C TRP A 120 -11.76 14.78 -23.95
N VAL A 121 -12.37 15.93 -23.63
CA VAL A 121 -12.53 17.05 -24.58
C VAL A 121 -11.18 17.55 -25.10
N PHE A 122 -10.18 17.70 -24.23
CA PHE A 122 -8.84 18.12 -24.66
C PHE A 122 -8.12 17.07 -25.50
N THR A 123 -8.32 15.78 -25.22
CA THR A 123 -7.71 14.71 -26.00
C THR A 123 -8.37 14.56 -27.36
N GLU A 124 -9.68 14.36 -27.40
CA GLU A 124 -10.41 13.99 -28.62
C GLU A 124 -10.77 15.20 -29.49
N ALA A 125 -11.31 16.27 -28.89
CA ALA A 125 -11.81 17.40 -29.67
C ALA A 125 -10.72 18.40 -30.03
N HIS A 126 -9.70 18.55 -29.17
CA HIS A 126 -8.64 19.56 -29.37
C HIS A 126 -7.30 18.95 -29.80
N ASN A 127 -7.14 17.61 -29.72
CA ASN A 127 -5.86 16.93 -29.96
C ASN A 127 -4.71 17.52 -29.11
N ARG A 128 -5.01 17.79 -27.82
CA ARG A 128 -4.11 18.39 -26.82
C ARG A 128 -3.94 17.46 -25.61
N PRO A 129 -3.23 16.33 -25.78
CA PRO A 129 -3.01 15.36 -24.69
C PRO A 129 -2.19 15.94 -23.53
N ASP A 130 -1.34 16.93 -23.81
CA ASP A 130 -0.59 17.70 -22.80
C ASP A 130 -1.53 18.41 -21.81
N ARG A 131 -2.55 19.09 -22.35
CA ARG A 131 -3.56 19.78 -21.55
C ARG A 131 -4.44 18.80 -20.79
N ALA A 132 -4.84 17.70 -21.43
CA ALA A 132 -5.61 16.65 -20.79
C ALA A 132 -4.90 16.09 -19.55
N ILE A 133 -3.59 15.81 -19.65
CA ILE A 133 -2.78 15.34 -18.52
C ILE A 133 -2.70 16.40 -17.42
N ALA A 134 -2.50 17.68 -17.77
CA ALA A 134 -2.47 18.77 -16.79
C ALA A 134 -3.79 18.89 -16.03
N THR A 135 -4.93 18.82 -16.72
CA THR A 135 -6.27 18.83 -16.14
C THR A 135 -6.51 17.62 -15.23
N LEU A 136 -6.09 16.42 -15.62
CA LEU A 136 -6.23 15.22 -14.79
C LEU A 136 -5.36 15.28 -13.52
N ARG A 137 -4.18 15.90 -13.59
CA ARG A 137 -3.32 16.11 -12.41
C ARG A 137 -3.97 17.03 -11.38
N GLU A 138 -4.51 18.16 -11.84
CA GLU A 138 -5.28 19.04 -10.96
C GLU A 138 -6.48 18.29 -10.34
N GLY A 139 -7.17 17.48 -11.14
CA GLY A 139 -8.26 16.65 -10.65
C GLY A 139 -7.84 15.62 -9.59
N VAL A 140 -6.64 15.04 -9.71
CA VAL A 140 -6.07 14.15 -8.68
C VAL A 140 -5.73 14.91 -7.41
N GLU A 141 -5.21 16.13 -7.50
CA GLU A 141 -4.92 16.97 -6.32
C GLU A 141 -6.20 17.36 -5.56
N GLU A 142 -7.28 17.68 -6.29
CA GLU A 142 -8.59 18.01 -5.71
C GLU A 142 -9.37 16.79 -5.20
N CYS A 143 -9.13 15.62 -5.79
CA CYS A 143 -9.81 14.36 -5.46
C CYS A 143 -8.80 13.21 -5.21
N PRO A 144 -7.91 13.32 -4.20
CA PRO A 144 -6.75 12.44 -4.05
C PRO A 144 -7.09 10.97 -3.77
N SER A 145 -8.28 10.71 -3.23
CA SER A 145 -8.78 9.38 -2.88
C SER A 145 -9.72 8.78 -3.93
N ASP A 146 -10.07 9.49 -5.00
CA ASP A 146 -10.91 8.94 -6.05
C ASP A 146 -10.06 8.11 -7.04
N PRO A 147 -10.27 6.78 -7.14
CA PRO A 147 -9.52 5.95 -8.06
C PRO A 147 -9.84 6.24 -9.52
N ALA A 148 -11.03 6.74 -9.84
CA ALA A 148 -11.46 6.93 -11.21
C ALA A 148 -10.66 8.02 -11.93
N ILE A 149 -10.35 9.13 -11.25
CA ILE A 149 -9.53 10.22 -11.80
C ILE A 149 -8.06 9.80 -11.91
N SER A 150 -7.53 9.11 -10.90
CA SER A 150 -6.17 8.56 -10.89
C SER A 150 -5.95 7.58 -12.06
N LEU A 151 -6.90 6.65 -12.29
CA LEU A 151 -6.85 5.71 -13.41
C LEU A 151 -7.00 6.39 -14.78
N ALA A 152 -7.78 7.47 -14.87
CA ALA A 152 -7.86 8.28 -16.08
C ALA A 152 -6.52 8.97 -16.38
N LEU A 153 -5.85 9.53 -15.36
CA LEU A 153 -4.50 10.09 -15.48
C LEU A 153 -3.50 9.04 -15.96
N VAL A 154 -3.52 7.85 -15.36
CA VAL A 154 -2.67 6.72 -15.76
C VAL A 154 -2.90 6.34 -17.23
N LYS A 155 -4.16 6.25 -17.67
CA LYS A 155 -4.49 5.97 -19.08
C LYS A 155 -3.91 7.04 -20.02
N ALA A 156 -4.06 8.31 -19.68
CA ALA A 156 -3.53 9.42 -20.48
C ALA A 156 -1.99 9.42 -20.53
N LEU A 157 -1.32 9.16 -19.40
CA LEU A 157 0.14 9.03 -19.33
C LEU A 157 0.67 7.87 -20.18
N ARG A 158 -0.01 6.73 -20.16
CA ARG A 158 0.34 5.58 -21.00
C ARG A 158 0.17 5.86 -22.49
N ALA A 159 -0.86 6.61 -22.89
CA ALA A 159 -1.09 6.97 -24.29
C ALA A 159 0.08 7.78 -24.90
N VAL A 160 0.80 8.55 -24.07
CA VAL A 160 2.01 9.29 -24.47
C VAL A 160 3.31 8.57 -24.08
N SER A 161 3.24 7.26 -23.77
CA SER A 161 4.38 6.42 -23.35
C SER A 161 5.12 6.91 -22.10
N ALA A 162 4.50 7.73 -21.26
CA ALA A 162 5.05 8.20 -19.99
C ALA A 162 4.86 7.16 -18.87
N ASN A 163 5.35 5.94 -19.10
CA ASN A 163 5.15 4.77 -18.22
C ASN A 163 5.70 4.99 -16.80
N ASP A 164 6.85 5.66 -16.65
CA ASP A 164 7.43 5.94 -15.32
C ASP A 164 6.50 6.79 -14.46
N LYS A 165 5.90 7.83 -15.05
CA LYS A 165 4.93 8.70 -14.37
C LYS A 165 3.65 7.94 -14.04
N ALA A 166 3.21 7.05 -14.93
CA ALA A 166 2.06 6.19 -14.68
C ALA A 166 2.31 5.23 -13.49
N MET A 167 3.52 4.65 -13.38
CA MET A 167 3.90 3.81 -12.24
C MET A 167 3.88 4.58 -10.92
N VAL A 168 4.42 5.80 -10.90
CA VAL A 168 4.41 6.65 -9.70
C VAL A 168 2.97 6.91 -9.24
N GLU A 169 2.08 7.25 -10.17
CA GLU A 169 0.67 7.51 -9.85
C GLU A 169 -0.08 6.26 -9.38
N LEU A 170 0.15 5.10 -10.02
CA LEU A 170 -0.42 3.83 -9.59
C LEU A 170 0.04 3.42 -8.19
N ARG A 171 1.33 3.62 -7.87
CA ARG A 171 1.87 3.36 -6.53
C ARG A 171 1.28 4.31 -5.48
N ARG A 172 1.06 5.58 -5.83
CA ARG A 172 0.35 6.53 -4.96
C ARG A 172 -1.08 6.06 -4.70
N LEU A 173 -1.81 5.68 -5.75
CA LEU A 173 -3.19 5.17 -5.64
C LEU A 173 -3.25 3.90 -4.77
N LEU A 174 -2.35 2.95 -4.98
CA LEU A 174 -2.23 1.73 -4.16
C LEU A 174 -1.78 2.03 -2.73
N GLY A 175 -1.11 3.16 -2.50
CA GLY A 175 -0.79 3.69 -1.19
C GLY A 175 -2.03 4.12 -0.40
N VAL A 176 -3.06 4.62 -1.09
CA VAL A 176 -4.37 4.99 -0.52
C VAL A 176 -5.26 3.76 -0.36
N ASP A 177 -5.34 2.91 -1.38
CA ASP A 177 -6.14 1.69 -1.38
C ASP A 177 -5.37 0.54 -2.04
N ALA A 178 -4.75 -0.31 -1.21
CA ALA A 178 -4.00 -1.47 -1.66
C ALA A 178 -4.89 -2.56 -2.29
N TRP A 179 -6.21 -2.48 -2.15
CA TRP A 179 -7.17 -3.47 -2.63
C TRP A 179 -7.94 -2.99 -3.86
N ASN A 180 -7.41 -1.98 -4.56
CA ASN A 180 -7.94 -1.54 -5.83
C ASN A 180 -7.52 -2.46 -6.98
N ALA A 181 -8.35 -3.45 -7.33
CA ALA A 181 -8.07 -4.40 -8.41
C ALA A 181 -7.78 -3.72 -9.78
N SER A 182 -8.45 -2.60 -10.08
CA SER A 182 -8.23 -1.85 -11.32
C SER A 182 -6.84 -1.21 -11.38
N ALA A 183 -6.33 -0.72 -10.25
CA ALA A 183 -4.98 -0.18 -10.16
C ALA A 183 -3.91 -1.26 -10.37
N TRP A 184 -4.10 -2.46 -9.79
CA TRP A 184 -3.20 -3.60 -10.01
C TRP A 184 -3.18 -4.06 -11.47
N ARG A 185 -4.34 -4.13 -12.13
CA ARG A 185 -4.42 -4.43 -13.57
C ARG A 185 -3.73 -3.38 -14.42
N ALA A 186 -3.96 -2.10 -14.12
CA ALA A 186 -3.29 -1.01 -14.81
C ALA A 186 -1.76 -1.07 -14.62
N LEU A 187 -1.27 -1.48 -13.45
CA LEU A 187 0.16 -1.68 -13.20
C LEU A 187 0.72 -2.86 -14.00
N ALA A 188 -0.03 -3.96 -14.09
CA ALA A 188 0.35 -5.10 -14.93
C ALA A 188 0.45 -4.72 -16.42
N ASP A 189 -0.46 -3.87 -16.89
CA ASP A 189 -0.39 -3.32 -18.25
C ASP A 189 0.87 -2.46 -18.46
N VAL A 190 1.25 -1.64 -17.48
CA VAL A 190 2.46 -0.83 -17.57
C VAL A 190 3.70 -1.72 -17.62
N PHE A 191 3.79 -2.75 -16.77
CA PHE A 191 4.90 -3.70 -16.82
C PHE A 191 5.01 -4.44 -18.15
N ARG A 192 3.87 -4.79 -18.78
CA ARG A 192 3.87 -5.35 -20.15
C ARG A 192 4.44 -4.37 -21.16
N ALA A 193 4.04 -3.10 -21.09
CA ALA A 193 4.51 -2.06 -22.00
C ALA A 193 6.00 -1.74 -21.83
N THR A 194 6.54 -1.86 -20.61
CA THR A 194 7.98 -1.64 -20.34
C THR A 194 8.84 -2.88 -20.58
N GLY A 195 8.24 -4.03 -20.92
CA GLY A 195 8.97 -5.28 -21.16
C GLY A 195 9.60 -5.90 -19.91
N GLU A 196 9.07 -5.60 -18.72
CA GLU A 196 9.59 -6.17 -17.48
C GLU A 196 9.21 -7.66 -17.40
N PRO A 197 10.19 -8.59 -17.35
CA PRO A 197 9.92 -10.03 -17.33
C PRO A 197 9.14 -10.39 -16.07
N ASP A 198 8.10 -11.22 -16.21
CA ASP A 198 7.15 -11.60 -15.15
C ASP A 198 6.43 -10.43 -14.44
N GLY A 199 6.72 -9.17 -14.77
CA GLY A 199 6.19 -8.00 -14.05
C GLY A 199 4.66 -7.93 -14.07
N ALA A 200 4.05 -8.36 -15.18
CA ALA A 200 2.60 -8.47 -15.29
C ALA A 200 2.01 -9.50 -14.31
N ALA A 201 2.60 -10.70 -14.24
CA ALA A 201 2.18 -11.74 -13.31
C ALA A 201 2.39 -11.32 -11.85
N ILE A 202 3.52 -10.66 -11.56
CA ILE A 202 3.81 -10.07 -10.24
C ILE A 202 2.72 -9.06 -9.86
N ALA A 203 2.40 -8.10 -10.73
CA ALA A 203 1.38 -7.08 -10.45
C ALA A 203 -0.06 -7.62 -10.36
N LEU A 204 -0.36 -8.76 -10.98
CA LEU A 204 -1.68 -9.41 -10.89
C LEU A 204 -1.82 -10.33 -9.68
N THR A 205 -0.74 -10.62 -8.96
CA THR A 205 -0.79 -11.52 -7.80
C THR A 205 -1.76 -11.01 -6.71
N PRO A 206 -1.80 -9.71 -6.36
CA PRO A 206 -2.82 -9.17 -5.45
C PRO A 206 -4.26 -9.33 -5.97
N VAL A 207 -4.49 -9.29 -7.29
CA VAL A 207 -5.83 -9.48 -7.88
C VAL A 207 -6.34 -10.91 -7.66
N VAL A 208 -5.42 -11.90 -7.75
CA VAL A 208 -5.71 -13.29 -7.40
C VAL A 208 -6.00 -13.42 -5.91
N ALA A 209 -5.21 -12.77 -5.05
CA ALA A 209 -5.41 -12.78 -3.60
C ALA A 209 -6.81 -12.23 -3.20
N MET A 210 -7.27 -11.18 -3.87
CA MET A 210 -8.62 -10.62 -3.70
C MET A 210 -9.75 -11.48 -4.31
N LYS A 211 -9.44 -12.64 -4.88
CA LYS A 211 -10.40 -13.52 -5.58
C LYS A 211 -11.19 -12.79 -6.68
N SER A 212 -10.56 -11.79 -7.29
CA SER A 212 -11.16 -10.90 -8.29
C SER A 212 -10.55 -11.09 -9.68
N ALA A 213 -9.65 -12.08 -9.84
CA ALA A 213 -8.96 -12.38 -11.07
C ALA A 213 -9.85 -13.16 -12.05
N THR A 214 -9.65 -12.92 -13.34
CA THR A 214 -10.17 -13.76 -14.42
C THR A 214 -9.34 -15.03 -14.56
N GLU A 215 -9.89 -16.06 -15.21
CA GLU A 215 -9.18 -17.33 -15.44
C GLU A 215 -7.83 -17.12 -16.17
N THR A 216 -7.78 -16.18 -17.12
CA THR A 216 -6.55 -15.82 -17.84
C THR A 216 -5.52 -15.17 -16.92
N GLU A 217 -5.95 -14.25 -16.05
CA GLU A 217 -5.09 -13.61 -15.05
C GLU A 217 -4.54 -14.64 -14.07
N GLU A 218 -5.37 -15.56 -13.57
CA GLU A 218 -4.93 -16.64 -12.70
C GLU A 218 -3.93 -17.59 -13.38
N LYS A 219 -4.17 -17.97 -14.64
CA LYS A 219 -3.25 -18.81 -15.42
C LYS A 219 -1.89 -18.13 -15.57
N MET A 220 -1.85 -16.83 -15.84
CA MET A 220 -0.61 -16.08 -15.95
C MET A 220 0.15 -16.01 -14.62
N VAL A 221 -0.53 -15.76 -13.50
CA VAL A 221 0.09 -15.79 -12.17
C VAL A 221 0.62 -17.18 -11.84
N ARG A 222 -0.14 -18.25 -12.13
CA ARG A 222 0.28 -19.65 -11.93
C ARG A 222 1.43 -20.08 -12.84
N ALA A 223 1.57 -19.49 -14.03
CA ALA A 223 2.64 -19.84 -14.97
C ALA A 223 4.00 -19.27 -14.55
N ARG A 224 4.02 -18.22 -13.73
CA ARG A 224 5.24 -17.67 -13.14
C ARG A 224 5.90 -18.73 -12.25
N ARG A 225 7.22 -18.88 -12.37
CA ARG A 225 8.01 -19.79 -11.51
C ARG A 225 8.75 -18.98 -10.42
N PRO A 226 8.33 -19.06 -9.14
CA PRO A 226 9.04 -18.42 -8.04
C PRO A 226 10.48 -18.88 -7.88
N LEU A 227 11.40 -17.96 -7.59
CA LEU A 227 12.81 -18.25 -7.31
C LEU A 227 13.07 -18.54 -5.82
N VAL A 228 12.31 -19.49 -5.27
CA VAL A 228 12.27 -19.82 -3.84
C VAL A 228 13.66 -20.18 -3.30
N ALA A 229 14.11 -19.44 -2.28
CA ALA A 229 15.40 -19.67 -1.60
C ALA A 229 16.60 -19.77 -2.56
N ARG A 230 16.53 -19.09 -3.72
CA ARG A 230 17.61 -19.00 -4.71
C ARG A 230 18.48 -17.75 -4.55
N ALA A 231 18.12 -16.88 -3.61
CA ALA A 231 18.84 -15.64 -3.40
C ALA A 231 20.32 -15.89 -2.99
N PRO A 232 21.28 -15.24 -3.66
CA PRO A 232 22.72 -15.37 -3.39
C PRO A 232 23.11 -15.10 -1.94
N GLY A 233 24.23 -15.67 -1.48
CA GLY A 233 24.73 -15.43 -0.13
C GLY A 233 25.02 -13.95 0.13
N GLY A 234 24.62 -13.45 1.30
CA GLY A 234 24.87 -12.08 1.77
C GLY A 234 24.10 -10.97 1.05
N ILE A 235 23.30 -11.27 0.02
CA ILE A 235 22.54 -10.25 -0.74
C ILE A 235 21.52 -9.50 0.14
N LEU A 236 20.98 -10.16 1.17
CA LEU A 236 20.14 -9.57 2.22
C LEU A 236 20.90 -9.50 3.56
N GLY A 237 22.21 -9.26 3.54
CA GLY A 237 22.94 -8.80 4.72
C GLY A 237 22.53 -7.38 5.15
N ARG A 238 23.25 -6.75 6.09
CA ARG A 238 22.92 -5.41 6.63
C ARG A 238 22.54 -4.38 5.54
N GLN A 239 23.40 -4.18 4.55
CA GLN A 239 23.17 -3.22 3.47
C GLN A 239 21.96 -3.60 2.58
N GLY A 240 21.74 -4.89 2.34
CA GLY A 240 20.60 -5.37 1.56
C GLY A 240 19.27 -5.13 2.26
N LEU A 241 19.23 -5.34 3.58
CA LEU A 241 18.07 -5.05 4.41
C LEU A 241 17.79 -3.54 4.49
N GLU A 242 18.82 -2.70 4.53
CA GLU A 242 18.66 -1.24 4.50
C GLU A 242 17.94 -0.75 3.23
N GLN A 243 18.14 -1.42 2.10
CA GLN A 243 17.52 -1.04 0.82
C GLN A 243 16.01 -1.33 0.72
N ILE A 244 15.45 -2.13 1.63
CA ILE A 244 14.03 -2.56 1.61
C ILE A 244 13.20 -1.93 2.74
N ILE A 245 13.83 -1.11 3.58
CA ILE A 245 13.17 -0.32 4.63
C ILE A 245 12.59 0.95 3.99
N ASP A 246 11.44 1.42 4.50
CA ASP A 246 10.82 2.67 4.05
C ASP A 246 11.68 3.90 4.39
N HIS A 247 11.29 5.07 3.87
CA HIS A 247 12.06 6.31 4.03
C HIS A 247 12.13 6.69 5.52
N GLY A 248 13.36 6.78 6.06
CA GLY A 248 13.62 7.09 7.48
C GLY A 248 14.54 6.10 8.19
N GLY A 249 14.73 4.90 7.64
CA GLY A 249 15.55 3.86 8.27
C GLY A 249 14.93 3.27 9.54
N LEU A 250 15.57 2.26 10.13
CA LEU A 250 15.21 1.83 11.48
C LEU A 250 15.94 2.73 12.48
N ASP A 251 15.27 3.05 13.59
CA ASP A 251 15.92 3.76 14.69
C ASP A 251 17.04 2.88 15.27
N GLU A 252 18.28 3.34 15.08
CA GLU A 252 19.48 2.60 15.46
C GLU A 252 19.76 2.65 16.96
N SER A 253 19.11 3.55 17.72
CA SER A 253 19.30 3.65 19.17
C SER A 253 18.72 2.42 19.89
N ALA A 254 17.45 2.09 19.64
CA ALA A 254 16.82 0.88 20.14
C ALA A 254 17.46 -0.38 19.55
N ALA A 255 17.80 -0.38 18.25
CA ALA A 255 18.45 -1.52 17.62
C ALA A 255 19.82 -1.83 18.24
N GLY A 256 20.62 -0.79 18.49
CA GLY A 256 21.92 -0.88 19.14
C GLY A 256 21.81 -1.39 20.57
N LEU A 257 20.81 -0.93 21.34
CA LEU A 257 20.58 -1.40 22.70
C LEU A 257 20.10 -2.86 22.74
N VAL A 258 19.16 -3.28 21.89
CA VAL A 258 18.74 -4.69 21.77
C VAL A 258 19.94 -5.58 21.42
N HIS A 259 20.75 -5.16 20.45
CA HIS A 259 21.97 -5.86 20.07
C HIS A 259 22.96 -5.98 21.25
N ALA A 260 23.20 -4.88 21.97
CA ALA A 260 24.06 -4.84 23.15
C ALA A 260 23.56 -5.76 24.28
N MET A 261 22.25 -5.92 24.38
CA MET A 261 21.59 -6.72 25.40
C MET A 261 21.39 -8.20 25.02
N SER A 262 21.87 -8.67 23.87
CA SER A 262 21.61 -10.05 23.38
C SER A 262 21.80 -11.15 24.44
N ASP A 263 22.90 -11.10 25.21
CA ASP A 263 23.18 -12.08 26.28
C ASP A 263 22.25 -11.92 27.49
N ALA A 264 21.92 -10.68 27.85
CA ALA A 264 20.98 -10.40 28.93
C ALA A 264 19.57 -10.86 28.56
N LEU A 265 19.15 -10.62 27.32
CA LEU A 265 17.87 -11.09 26.78
C LEU A 265 17.79 -12.62 26.77
N GLY A 266 18.89 -13.33 26.49
CA GLY A 266 18.94 -14.79 26.61
C GLY A 266 18.76 -15.31 28.04
N LYS A 267 19.06 -14.51 29.06
CA LYS A 267 18.79 -14.85 30.47
C LYS A 267 17.39 -14.44 30.92
N LEU A 268 16.86 -13.35 30.37
CA LEU A 268 15.52 -12.85 30.69
C LEU A 268 14.45 -13.72 30.03
N GLU A 269 14.69 -14.16 28.80
CA GLU A 269 13.77 -14.92 27.96
C GLU A 269 14.49 -16.14 27.34
N PRO A 270 14.93 -17.12 28.17
CA PRO A 270 15.67 -18.28 27.69
C PRO A 270 14.81 -19.24 26.85
N PHE A 271 15.48 -20.03 26.00
CA PHE A 271 14.84 -21.19 25.37
C PHE A 271 14.63 -22.31 26.40
N ASP A 272 13.37 -22.57 26.73
CA ASP A 272 12.95 -23.59 27.67
C ASP A 272 12.66 -24.91 26.95
N HIS A 273 13.60 -25.85 27.03
CA HIS A 273 13.53 -27.14 26.37
C HIS A 273 12.32 -27.96 26.84
N ASP A 274 12.07 -27.96 28.15
CA ASP A 274 11.00 -28.74 28.79
C ASP A 274 9.63 -28.20 28.35
N ARG A 275 9.49 -26.87 28.28
CA ARG A 275 8.27 -26.23 27.73
C ARG A 275 7.98 -26.71 26.31
N PHE A 276 9.00 -26.90 25.48
CA PHE A 276 8.84 -27.33 24.09
C PHE A 276 8.85 -28.85 23.91
N GLY A 277 8.93 -29.63 25.00
CA GLY A 277 8.95 -31.10 24.93
C GLY A 277 10.18 -31.67 24.20
N VAL A 278 11.27 -30.91 24.13
CA VAL A 278 12.52 -31.32 23.48
C VAL A 278 13.67 -31.32 24.47
N ASN A 279 14.79 -31.94 24.11
CA ASN A 279 16.03 -31.91 24.86
C ASN A 279 17.22 -31.64 23.93
N LYS A 280 18.42 -31.43 24.50
CA LYS A 280 19.64 -31.10 23.74
C LYS A 280 20.04 -32.13 22.66
N ARG A 281 19.57 -33.38 22.74
CA ARG A 281 19.85 -34.42 21.73
C ARG A 281 18.96 -34.29 20.50
N ASP A 282 17.81 -33.63 20.63
CA ASP A 282 16.87 -33.38 19.52
C ASP A 282 17.34 -32.22 18.61
N ARG A 283 18.47 -31.60 18.97
CA ARG A 283 19.11 -30.54 18.20
C ARG A 283 19.55 -31.06 16.83
N ILE A 284 19.02 -30.44 15.78
CA ILE A 284 19.40 -30.68 14.39
C ILE A 284 20.61 -29.79 14.04
N ARG A 285 21.78 -30.41 13.92
CA ARG A 285 23.08 -29.76 13.77
C ARG A 285 23.33 -29.31 12.34
N HIS A 286 24.30 -28.41 12.19
CA HIS A 286 24.77 -28.02 10.87
C HIS A 286 25.37 -29.22 10.12
N GLY A 287 24.97 -29.40 8.86
CA GLY A 287 25.42 -30.52 8.04
C GLY A 287 24.65 -31.83 8.26
N ASP A 288 23.76 -31.91 9.26
CA ASP A 288 22.87 -33.06 9.40
C ASP A 288 22.02 -33.22 8.13
N PRO A 289 21.75 -34.45 7.66
CA PRO A 289 20.96 -34.72 6.45
C PRO A 289 19.46 -34.53 6.70
N HIS A 290 19.08 -33.38 7.25
CA HIS A 290 17.70 -33.00 7.55
C HIS A 290 17.21 -31.95 6.54
N PRO A 291 16.09 -32.19 5.81
CA PRO A 291 15.62 -31.30 4.75
C PRO A 291 15.38 -29.85 5.23
N VAL A 292 14.66 -29.67 6.35
CA VAL A 292 14.41 -28.35 6.94
C VAL A 292 15.70 -27.62 7.32
N ARG A 293 16.69 -28.33 7.88
CA ARG A 293 18.01 -27.76 8.22
C ARG A 293 18.75 -27.30 6.98
N ALA A 294 18.87 -28.14 5.96
CA ALA A 294 19.55 -27.79 4.71
C ALA A 294 18.88 -26.60 4.01
N PHE A 295 17.55 -26.50 4.12
CA PHE A 295 16.78 -25.38 3.59
C PHE A 295 16.98 -24.10 4.40
N ALA A 296 16.92 -24.18 5.74
CA ALA A 296 17.22 -23.07 6.64
C ALA A 296 18.64 -22.55 6.46
N ASP A 297 19.65 -23.43 6.32
CA ASP A 297 21.05 -23.04 6.10
C ASP A 297 21.25 -22.36 4.73
N ARG A 298 20.47 -22.72 3.73
CA ARG A 298 20.46 -22.03 2.43
C ARG A 298 19.90 -20.61 2.55
N ILE A 299 18.79 -20.46 3.27
CA ILE A 299 18.15 -19.16 3.51
C ILE A 299 19.04 -18.29 4.42
N GLY A 300 19.62 -18.86 5.48
CA GLY A 300 20.52 -18.17 6.41
C GLY A 300 21.73 -17.56 5.71
N ARG A 301 22.28 -18.26 4.70
CA ARG A 301 23.36 -17.72 3.85
C ARG A 301 22.95 -16.45 3.11
N THR A 302 21.70 -16.34 2.63
CA THR A 302 21.18 -15.12 1.98
C THR A 302 21.30 -13.90 2.90
N PHE A 303 21.11 -14.09 4.20
CA PHE A 303 21.17 -13.05 5.22
C PHE A 303 22.56 -12.88 5.86
N GLY A 304 23.51 -13.76 5.55
CA GLY A 304 24.83 -13.78 6.22
C GLY A 304 24.77 -14.24 7.67
N VAL A 305 23.79 -15.07 8.04
CA VAL A 305 23.69 -15.67 9.38
C VAL A 305 24.79 -16.71 9.55
N PRO A 306 25.70 -16.57 10.54
CA PRO A 306 26.86 -17.44 10.68
C PRO A 306 26.55 -18.78 11.36
N GLU A 307 25.80 -18.78 12.48
CA GLU A 307 25.56 -19.98 13.27
C GLU A 307 24.26 -19.87 14.10
N TYR A 308 23.55 -21.00 14.21
CA TYR A 308 22.36 -21.16 15.06
C TYR A 308 22.08 -22.65 15.33
N GLU A 309 21.43 -22.93 16.46
CA GLU A 309 20.85 -24.26 16.73
C GLU A 309 19.48 -24.37 16.07
N LEU A 310 19.07 -25.57 15.65
CA LEU A 310 17.73 -25.82 15.12
C LEU A 310 17.05 -26.92 15.92
N TYR A 311 15.83 -26.65 16.39
CA TYR A 311 14.94 -27.66 16.96
C TYR A 311 13.64 -27.68 16.18
N MET A 312 13.10 -28.89 15.96
CA MET A 312 11.73 -29.06 15.52
C MET A 312 10.86 -29.41 16.71
N VAL A 313 9.73 -28.71 16.86
CA VAL A 313 8.86 -28.84 18.03
C VAL A 313 7.41 -28.99 17.61
N ASP A 314 6.66 -29.82 18.34
CA ASP A 314 5.21 -29.89 18.24
C ASP A 314 4.62 -29.15 19.45
N HIS A 315 4.34 -27.87 19.29
CA HIS A 315 3.85 -27.02 20.39
C HIS A 315 2.69 -26.14 19.89
N PRO A 316 1.50 -26.19 20.54
CA PRO A 316 0.29 -25.56 20.03
C PRO A 316 0.38 -24.04 19.95
N GLU A 317 1.13 -23.40 20.86
CA GLU A 317 1.34 -21.94 20.85
C GLU A 317 2.35 -21.48 19.79
N LEU A 318 3.15 -22.38 19.21
CA LEU A 318 4.16 -22.03 18.22
C LEU A 318 3.61 -22.28 16.81
N THR A 319 2.98 -21.25 16.25
CA THR A 319 2.40 -21.32 14.91
C THR A 319 3.42 -21.04 13.79
N TRP A 320 4.52 -20.36 14.09
CA TRP A 320 5.54 -19.99 13.11
C TRP A 320 6.95 -20.17 13.69
N ALA A 321 7.96 -20.27 12.82
CA ALA A 321 9.33 -20.47 13.24
C ALA A 321 9.86 -19.22 13.97
N ALA A 322 10.50 -19.38 15.12
CA ALA A 322 10.97 -18.27 15.94
C ALA A 322 12.42 -18.49 16.40
N VAL A 323 13.15 -17.41 16.65
CA VAL A 323 14.52 -17.48 17.20
C VAL A 323 14.52 -17.00 18.64
N TYR A 324 15.17 -17.77 19.50
CA TYR A 324 15.39 -17.46 20.91
C TYR A 324 16.81 -16.94 21.10
N ALA A 325 16.94 -15.95 21.99
CA ALA A 325 18.24 -15.43 22.38
C ALA A 325 19.05 -16.48 23.14
N GLY A 326 20.35 -16.52 22.85
CA GLY A 326 21.28 -17.52 23.34
C GLY A 326 22.58 -17.42 22.57
N SER A 327 23.59 -18.18 23.01
CA SER A 327 24.88 -18.28 22.33
C SER A 327 25.22 -19.77 22.15
N PRO A 328 25.01 -20.34 20.95
CA PRO A 328 24.41 -19.73 19.75
C PRO A 328 22.88 -19.51 19.88
N PRO A 329 22.29 -18.61 19.08
CA PRO A 329 20.84 -18.41 19.04
C PRO A 329 20.12 -19.68 18.57
N THR A 330 18.89 -19.89 19.03
CA THR A 330 18.13 -21.12 18.77
C THR A 330 16.94 -20.85 17.87
N LEU A 331 16.96 -21.38 16.64
CA LEU A 331 15.82 -21.41 15.73
C LEU A 331 14.92 -22.61 16.08
N VAL A 332 13.66 -22.31 16.39
CA VAL A 332 12.65 -23.30 16.75
C VAL A 332 11.61 -23.31 15.64
N VAL A 333 11.40 -24.48 15.02
CA VAL A 333 10.54 -24.66 13.86
C VAL A 333 9.38 -25.60 14.23
N PRO A 334 8.12 -25.17 14.10
CA PRO A 334 6.98 -26.07 14.25
C PRO A 334 7.05 -27.26 13.29
N THR A 335 6.82 -28.49 13.78
CA THR A 335 6.79 -29.73 12.96
C THR A 335 5.82 -29.63 11.79
N ARG A 336 4.69 -28.94 11.95
CA ARG A 336 3.71 -28.69 10.88
C ARG A 336 4.31 -28.01 9.64
N LEU A 337 5.40 -27.26 9.77
CA LEU A 337 6.06 -26.60 8.63
C LEU A 337 6.90 -27.57 7.80
N GLU A 338 7.20 -28.78 8.28
CA GLU A 338 7.96 -29.77 7.53
C GLU A 338 7.24 -30.22 6.24
N THR A 339 5.91 -30.24 6.29
CA THR A 339 5.06 -30.61 5.15
C THR A 339 4.54 -29.41 4.37
N ALA A 340 4.93 -28.19 4.76
CA ALA A 340 4.53 -26.98 4.07
C ALA A 340 5.17 -26.92 2.67
N ARG A 341 4.49 -26.25 1.74
CA ARG A 341 5.05 -25.98 0.40
C ARG A 341 6.34 -25.15 0.53
N ASP A 342 7.33 -25.39 -0.32
CA ASP A 342 8.62 -24.69 -0.27
C ASP A 342 8.52 -23.16 -0.13
N PRO A 343 7.64 -22.42 -0.85
CA PRO A 343 7.53 -20.98 -0.67
C PRO A 343 7.00 -20.58 0.72
N VAL A 344 6.06 -21.35 1.28
CA VAL A 344 5.49 -21.11 2.63
C VAL A 344 6.57 -21.36 3.69
N LEU A 345 7.29 -22.48 3.58
CA LEU A 345 8.42 -22.79 4.45
C LEU A 345 9.53 -21.74 4.33
N ALA A 346 9.84 -21.29 3.11
CA ALA A 346 10.86 -20.27 2.88
C ALA A 346 10.49 -18.94 3.55
N PHE A 347 9.23 -18.50 3.43
CA PHE A 347 8.77 -17.29 4.11
C PHE A 347 8.85 -17.45 5.65
N ALA A 348 8.36 -18.58 6.17
CA ALA A 348 8.33 -18.86 7.60
C ALA A 348 9.73 -18.91 8.23
N LEU A 349 10.73 -19.44 7.52
CA LEU A 349 12.12 -19.49 7.98
C LEU A 349 12.87 -18.17 7.74
N ALA A 350 12.64 -17.51 6.61
CA ALA A 350 13.39 -16.30 6.24
C ALA A 350 13.10 -15.12 7.18
N ARG A 351 11.87 -14.98 7.69
CA ARG A 351 11.50 -13.89 8.60
C ARG A 351 12.35 -13.87 9.89
N PRO A 352 12.40 -14.94 10.70
CA PRO A 352 13.23 -14.94 11.91
C PRO A 352 14.73 -14.89 11.59
N LEU A 353 15.18 -15.48 10.47
CA LEU A 353 16.58 -15.40 10.02
C LEU A 353 17.00 -13.97 9.64
N ALA A 354 16.10 -13.19 9.01
CA ALA A 354 16.32 -11.78 8.71
C ALA A 354 16.47 -10.92 9.97
N LEU A 355 15.69 -11.22 11.02
CA LEU A 355 15.85 -10.54 12.31
C LEU A 355 17.16 -10.92 13.00
N MET A 356 17.53 -12.20 12.95
CA MET A 356 18.76 -12.70 13.56
C MET A 356 20.02 -12.11 12.91
N SER A 357 20.02 -11.83 11.61
CA SER A 357 21.17 -11.19 10.94
C SER A 357 21.48 -9.78 11.45
N ARG A 358 20.50 -9.11 12.06
CA ARG A 358 20.67 -7.84 12.79
C ARG A 358 20.65 -7.99 14.31
N LEU A 359 20.56 -9.21 14.83
CA LEU A 359 20.40 -9.52 16.26
C LEU A 359 19.16 -8.83 16.88
N LEU A 360 18.09 -8.73 16.07
CA LEU A 360 16.80 -8.15 16.44
C LEU A 360 15.71 -9.22 16.65
N HIS A 361 16.04 -10.50 16.61
CA HIS A 361 15.07 -11.59 16.79
C HIS A 361 14.24 -11.54 18.10
N PRO A 362 14.72 -10.96 19.24
CA PRO A 362 13.88 -10.85 20.43
C PRO A 362 12.62 -9.99 20.20
N VAL A 363 12.68 -9.05 19.25
CA VAL A 363 11.56 -8.16 18.89
C VAL A 363 10.33 -8.93 18.42
N ASP A 364 10.49 -10.14 17.89
CA ASP A 364 9.37 -10.92 17.38
C ASP A 364 8.65 -11.74 18.45
N ARG A 365 9.27 -11.90 19.62
CA ARG A 365 8.74 -12.70 20.74
C ARG A 365 8.33 -11.87 21.94
N ILE A 366 9.06 -10.79 22.22
CA ILE A 366 8.77 -9.89 23.33
C ILE A 366 7.69 -8.91 22.85
N ASP A 367 6.60 -8.78 23.62
CA ASP A 367 5.57 -7.80 23.30
C ASP A 367 6.14 -6.37 23.40
N PRO A 368 5.61 -5.40 22.63
CA PRO A 368 6.20 -4.07 22.57
C PRO A 368 6.27 -3.33 23.91
N VAL A 369 5.30 -3.57 24.81
CA VAL A 369 5.23 -2.90 26.11
C VAL A 369 6.31 -3.45 27.03
N THR A 370 6.47 -4.77 27.07
CA THR A 370 7.56 -5.41 27.82
C THR A 370 8.92 -5.01 27.25
N LEU A 371 9.08 -4.96 25.93
CA LEU A 371 10.33 -4.54 25.31
C LEU A 371 10.68 -3.09 25.65
N GLU A 372 9.72 -2.17 25.60
CA GLU A 372 9.90 -0.78 26.02
C GLU A 372 10.40 -0.70 27.47
N ARG A 373 9.78 -1.45 28.38
CA ARG A 373 10.20 -1.50 29.79
C ARG A 373 11.60 -2.07 29.98
N ILE A 374 11.99 -3.08 29.19
CA ILE A 374 13.35 -3.64 29.20
C ILE A 374 14.37 -2.59 28.72
N LEU A 375 14.08 -1.87 27.63
CA LEU A 375 14.97 -0.83 27.09
C LEU A 375 15.11 0.34 28.07
N VAL A 376 13.99 0.83 28.63
CA VAL A 376 14.02 1.89 29.65
C VAL A 376 14.72 1.41 30.92
N GLY A 377 14.47 0.17 31.36
CA GLY A 377 15.14 -0.42 32.50
C GLY A 377 16.66 -0.58 32.29
N ALA A 378 17.10 -0.86 31.06
CA ALA A 378 18.52 -0.88 30.70
C ALA A 378 19.13 0.52 30.70
N ALA A 379 18.43 1.52 30.18
CA ALA A 379 18.85 2.93 30.24
C ALA A 379 19.01 3.40 31.69
N ARG A 380 18.04 3.12 32.56
CA ARG A 380 18.06 3.52 33.98
C ARG A 380 19.15 2.85 34.82
N GLN A 381 19.77 1.76 34.35
CA GLN A 381 20.96 1.20 35.00
C GLN A 381 22.15 2.16 34.98
N PHE A 382 22.19 3.09 34.01
CA PHE A 382 23.31 4.00 33.78
C PHE A 382 22.90 5.47 33.81
N GLU A 383 21.64 5.76 33.49
CA GLU A 383 21.02 7.09 33.54
C GLU A 383 19.78 7.04 34.46
N PRO A 384 19.94 7.10 35.81
CA PRO A 384 18.84 6.81 36.74
C PRO A 384 17.60 7.71 36.61
N THR A 385 17.79 8.93 36.12
CA THR A 385 16.74 9.94 35.90
C THR A 385 16.06 9.83 34.54
N PHE A 386 16.49 8.91 33.67
CA PHE A 386 15.89 8.72 32.36
C PHE A 386 14.48 8.13 32.46
N PHE A 387 13.55 8.71 31.71
CA PHE A 387 12.20 8.18 31.51
C PHE A 387 11.76 8.43 30.07
N LEU A 388 10.99 7.48 29.53
CA LEU A 388 10.40 7.59 28.19
C LEU A 388 8.93 8.04 28.24
N ARG A 389 8.20 7.56 29.26
CA ARG A 389 6.79 7.85 29.54
C ARG A 389 6.58 7.96 31.06
N GLU A 390 5.50 8.60 31.49
CA GLU A 390 5.22 8.99 32.89
C GLU A 390 4.81 7.82 33.84
N ASP A 391 5.08 6.56 33.53
CA ASP A 391 4.56 5.40 34.30
C ASP A 391 5.67 4.61 35.03
N GLU A 392 5.69 4.64 36.37
CA GLU A 392 6.91 4.43 37.19
C GLU A 392 7.09 3.05 37.88
N PRO A 393 6.05 2.33 38.37
CA PRO A 393 6.27 1.16 39.23
C PRO A 393 6.73 -0.10 38.49
N ASP A 394 6.28 -0.32 37.25
CA ASP A 394 6.70 -1.47 36.45
C ASP A 394 8.15 -1.32 35.95
N ILE A 395 8.63 -0.09 35.77
CA ILE A 395 9.98 0.19 35.26
C ILE A 395 11.04 -0.16 36.32
N GLU A 396 10.79 0.12 37.60
CA GLU A 396 11.75 -0.20 38.68
C GLU A 396 11.99 -1.72 38.80
N ARG A 397 10.92 -2.51 38.67
CA ARG A 397 11.02 -3.98 38.63
C ARG A 397 11.85 -4.45 37.44
N GLU A 398 11.58 -3.93 36.25
CA GLU A 398 12.34 -4.30 35.05
C GLU A 398 13.79 -3.84 35.11
N THR A 399 14.05 -2.66 35.66
CA THR A 399 15.40 -2.13 35.89
C THR A 399 16.22 -3.11 36.72
N LYS A 400 15.66 -3.61 37.84
CA LYS A 400 16.32 -4.63 38.68
C LYS A 400 16.52 -5.97 37.96
N ARG A 401 15.53 -6.42 37.18
CA ARG A 401 15.64 -7.66 36.37
C ARG A 401 16.76 -7.55 35.34
N VAL A 402 16.80 -6.46 34.59
CA VAL A 402 17.83 -6.18 33.58
C VAL A 402 19.22 -6.08 34.24
N GLY A 403 19.35 -5.34 35.34
CA GLY A 403 20.63 -5.20 36.05
C GLY A 403 21.23 -6.54 36.51
N LYS A 404 20.39 -7.50 36.94
CA LYS A 404 20.82 -8.87 37.28
C LYS A 404 21.20 -9.70 36.05
N ALA A 405 20.56 -9.47 34.91
CA ALA A 405 20.82 -10.21 33.68
C ALA A 405 22.11 -9.75 32.97
N VAL A 406 22.42 -8.45 33.03
CA VAL A 406 23.63 -7.88 32.41
C VAL A 406 24.88 -8.48 33.06
N GLY A 407 25.67 -9.21 32.25
CA GLY A 407 26.92 -9.82 32.70
C GLY A 407 28.05 -8.80 32.87
N PHE A 408 29.04 -9.15 33.69
CA PHE A 408 30.22 -8.32 33.94
C PHE A 408 30.96 -7.94 32.64
N PHE A 409 31.26 -8.93 31.78
CA PHE A 409 31.99 -8.73 30.52
C PHE A 409 31.22 -7.95 29.46
N THR A 410 29.89 -7.93 29.53
CA THR A 410 29.03 -7.19 28.58
C THR A 410 28.66 -5.80 29.08
N ARG A 411 28.97 -5.46 30.34
CA ARG A 411 28.46 -4.26 31.02
C ARG A 411 28.84 -2.97 30.29
N SER A 412 30.08 -2.84 29.83
CA SER A 412 30.55 -1.65 29.09
C SER A 412 29.77 -1.45 27.79
N ARG A 413 29.61 -2.52 26.98
CA ARG A 413 28.86 -2.43 25.71
C ARG A 413 27.39 -2.07 25.94
N VAL A 414 26.78 -2.65 26.98
CA VAL A 414 25.39 -2.31 27.36
C VAL A 414 25.30 -0.86 27.83
N GLN A 415 26.26 -0.39 28.62
CA GLN A 415 26.33 1.00 29.08
C GLN A 415 26.38 1.98 27.91
N ASP A 416 27.31 1.78 26.96
CA ASP A 416 27.47 2.68 25.81
C ASP A 416 26.18 2.78 24.98
N ALA A 417 25.55 1.64 24.70
CA ALA A 417 24.29 1.59 23.96
C ALA A 417 23.11 2.17 24.76
N ALA A 418 23.07 1.95 26.07
CA ALA A 418 22.04 2.47 26.97
C ALA A 418 22.11 3.99 27.09
N THR A 419 23.31 4.56 27.23
CA THR A 419 23.52 6.01 27.23
C THR A 419 23.17 6.63 25.88
N THR A 420 23.52 5.96 24.77
CA THR A 420 23.12 6.40 23.41
C THR A 420 21.60 6.44 23.25
N PHE A 421 20.91 5.38 23.71
CA PHE A 421 19.45 5.32 23.71
C PHE A 421 18.83 6.41 24.60
N ALA A 422 19.39 6.66 25.78
CA ALA A 422 18.89 7.71 26.66
C ALA A 422 19.04 9.12 26.05
N ALA A 423 20.13 9.36 25.32
CA ALA A 423 20.40 10.63 24.66
C ALA A 423 19.53 10.87 23.42
N THR A 424 19.17 9.82 22.67
CA THR A 424 18.31 9.89 21.49
C THR A 424 17.30 8.75 21.50
N PRO A 425 16.25 8.86 22.32
CA PRO A 425 15.36 7.73 22.57
C PRO A 425 14.38 7.48 21.42
N THR A 426 14.17 6.20 21.13
CA THR A 426 13.04 5.74 20.31
C THR A 426 11.72 6.00 21.02
N ARG A 427 11.06 7.11 20.66
CA ARG A 427 9.84 7.60 21.34
C ARG A 427 8.65 6.65 21.24
N ASP A 428 8.53 5.91 20.15
CA ASP A 428 7.44 4.97 19.90
C ASP A 428 8.03 3.58 19.62
N VAL A 429 8.36 2.85 20.69
CA VAL A 429 8.91 1.49 20.62
C VAL A 429 7.92 0.57 19.91
N ALA A 430 6.62 0.73 20.11
CA ALA A 430 5.61 -0.09 19.44
C ALA A 430 5.62 0.09 17.92
N ARG A 431 5.74 1.33 17.42
CA ARG A 431 5.95 1.59 16.00
C ARG A 431 7.26 1.01 15.50
N TRP A 432 8.36 1.22 16.23
CA TRP A 432 9.66 0.67 15.86
C TRP A 432 9.64 -0.87 15.75
N VAL A 433 8.99 -1.57 16.69
CA VAL A 433 8.79 -3.03 16.62
C VAL A 433 8.01 -3.43 15.36
N ARG A 434 6.94 -2.69 15.01
CA ARG A 434 6.18 -2.93 13.78
C ARG A 434 7.06 -2.76 12.53
N ASP A 435 7.90 -1.72 12.50
CA ASP A 435 8.79 -1.43 11.37
C ASP A 435 9.88 -2.51 11.22
N VAL A 436 10.45 -3.00 12.34
CA VAL A 436 11.40 -4.14 12.35
C VAL A 436 10.75 -5.41 11.81
N ARG A 437 9.53 -5.75 12.27
CA ARG A 437 8.78 -6.93 11.80
C ARG A 437 8.40 -6.80 10.32
N ARG A 438 8.03 -5.61 9.88
CA ARG A 438 7.72 -5.30 8.47
C ARG A 438 8.95 -5.51 7.59
N MET A 439 10.12 -5.00 8.00
CA MET A 439 11.39 -5.23 7.29
C MET A 439 11.67 -6.73 7.15
N ALA A 440 11.53 -7.51 8.22
CA ALA A 440 11.76 -8.95 8.19
C ALA A 440 10.78 -9.70 7.27
N ALA A 441 9.50 -9.32 7.29
CA ALA A 441 8.48 -9.90 6.41
C ALA A 441 8.71 -9.55 4.94
N ARG A 442 9.12 -8.31 4.62
CA ARG A 442 9.51 -7.92 3.27
C ARG A 442 10.72 -8.70 2.78
N ALA A 443 11.73 -8.88 3.63
CA ALA A 443 12.90 -9.69 3.33
C ALA A 443 12.51 -11.16 3.07
N ALA A 444 11.62 -11.71 3.90
CA ALA A 444 11.09 -13.05 3.73
C ALA A 444 10.29 -13.22 2.43
N LEU A 445 9.51 -12.20 2.05
CA LEU A 445 8.77 -12.17 0.79
C LEU A 445 9.70 -12.19 -0.43
N LEU A 446 10.86 -11.55 -0.36
CA LEU A 446 11.87 -11.62 -1.41
C LEU A 446 12.51 -13.00 -1.52
N VAL A 447 12.70 -13.70 -0.39
CA VAL A 447 13.29 -15.05 -0.35
C VAL A 447 12.31 -16.12 -0.82
N CYS A 448 11.04 -16.04 -0.42
CA CYS A 448 10.02 -16.99 -0.90
C CYS A 448 9.61 -16.71 -2.35
N ASP A 449 9.68 -15.45 -2.78
CA ASP A 449 9.33 -14.98 -4.11
C ASP A 449 7.92 -15.41 -4.57
N ASP A 450 6.98 -15.49 -3.62
CA ASP A 450 5.57 -15.84 -3.84
C ASP A 450 4.70 -15.13 -2.80
N LEU A 451 3.95 -14.11 -3.25
CA LEU A 451 3.08 -13.31 -2.38
C LEU A 451 1.90 -14.12 -1.81
N LEU A 452 1.34 -15.06 -2.58
CA LEU A 452 0.21 -15.87 -2.11
C LEU A 452 0.66 -16.83 -1.01
N ALA A 453 1.85 -17.42 -1.16
CA ALA A 453 2.44 -18.25 -0.13
C ALA A 453 2.83 -17.45 1.13
N ALA A 454 3.25 -16.18 0.98
CA ALA A 454 3.47 -15.30 2.12
C ALA A 454 2.16 -15.04 2.90
N TYR A 455 1.04 -14.83 2.20
CA TYR A 455 -0.27 -14.68 2.83
C TYR A 455 -0.73 -15.96 3.52
N GLU A 456 -0.55 -17.12 2.87
CA GLU A 456 -0.83 -18.42 3.48
C GLU A 456 -0.01 -18.62 4.77
N ALA A 457 1.28 -18.28 4.75
CA ALA A 457 2.16 -18.40 5.91
C ALA A 457 1.74 -17.49 7.07
N LEU A 458 1.21 -16.30 6.78
CA LEU A 458 0.72 -15.35 7.79
C LEU A 458 -0.63 -15.78 8.39
N GLY A 459 -1.44 -16.55 7.65
CA GLY A 459 -2.73 -17.06 8.12
C GLY A 459 -3.76 -15.97 8.42
N THR A 460 -3.56 -14.75 7.90
CA THR A 460 -4.45 -13.60 8.10
C THR A 460 -5.23 -13.27 6.83
N ASP A 461 -6.44 -12.75 7.01
CA ASP A 461 -7.28 -12.26 5.92
C ASP A 461 -6.88 -10.84 5.46
N VAL A 462 -7.23 -10.51 4.23
CA VAL A 462 -6.98 -9.22 3.54
C VAL A 462 -7.62 -8.05 4.32
N GLY A 463 -6.82 -7.04 4.72
CA GLY A 463 -7.26 -5.85 5.48
C GLY A 463 -6.53 -4.55 5.10
N SER A 464 -7.11 -3.38 5.41
CA SER A 464 -6.72 -2.07 4.83
C SER A 464 -5.53 -1.35 5.48
N ASP A 465 -5.00 -1.85 6.60
CA ASP A 465 -3.82 -1.25 7.27
C ASP A 465 -2.94 -2.31 7.96
N ASP A 466 -2.87 -3.49 7.33
CA ASP A 466 -2.16 -4.65 7.86
C ASP A 466 -0.89 -4.97 7.06
N LEU A 467 -0.03 -5.80 7.64
CA LEU A 467 1.19 -6.34 7.04
C LEU A 467 0.94 -6.89 5.62
N ILE A 468 -0.22 -7.48 5.35
CA ILE A 468 -0.60 -8.00 4.03
C ILE A 468 -0.63 -6.89 2.96
N ALA A 469 -1.24 -5.75 3.26
CA ALA A 469 -1.32 -4.61 2.33
C ALA A 469 0.05 -3.98 2.11
N ASP A 470 0.89 -3.97 3.15
CA ASP A 470 2.30 -3.59 3.01
C ASP A 470 3.06 -4.51 2.06
N LEU A 471 2.96 -5.82 2.27
CA LEU A 471 3.60 -6.83 1.43
C LEU A 471 3.12 -6.74 -0.03
N ALA A 472 1.83 -6.47 -0.27
CA ALA A 472 1.30 -6.24 -1.62
C ALA A 472 1.99 -5.06 -2.32
N ARG A 473 2.07 -3.91 -1.63
CA ARG A 473 2.71 -2.69 -2.17
C ARG A 473 4.21 -2.89 -2.38
N PHE A 474 4.86 -3.53 -1.41
CA PHE A 474 6.29 -3.85 -1.50
C PHE A 474 6.59 -4.83 -2.64
N TRP A 475 5.71 -5.80 -2.91
CA TRP A 475 5.88 -6.84 -3.94
C TRP A 475 6.23 -6.26 -5.33
N VAL A 476 5.65 -5.11 -5.69
CA VAL A 476 5.86 -4.37 -6.97
C VAL A 476 6.75 -3.12 -6.83
N SER A 477 7.33 -2.90 -5.65
CA SER A 477 8.18 -1.74 -5.39
C SER A 477 9.51 -1.83 -6.16
N ASP A 478 10.16 -0.69 -6.38
CA ASP A 478 11.47 -0.70 -7.07
C ASP A 478 12.53 -1.53 -6.34
N PRO A 479 12.65 -1.50 -4.98
CA PRO A 479 13.54 -2.42 -4.27
C PRO A 479 13.27 -3.88 -4.58
N ALA A 480 12.00 -4.32 -4.56
CA ALA A 480 11.65 -5.71 -4.85
C ALA A 480 11.93 -6.11 -6.31
N MET A 481 11.60 -5.24 -7.27
CA MET A 481 11.87 -5.50 -8.69
C MET A 481 13.38 -5.50 -8.99
N ARG A 482 14.16 -4.60 -8.37
CA ARG A 482 15.63 -4.63 -8.45
C ARG A 482 16.21 -5.91 -7.86
N PHE A 483 15.69 -6.35 -6.71
CA PHE A 483 16.11 -7.59 -6.08
C PHE A 483 15.91 -8.79 -7.01
N ARG A 484 14.70 -8.96 -7.57
CA ARG A 484 14.41 -10.09 -8.49
C ARG A 484 15.30 -10.08 -9.72
N ARG A 485 15.53 -8.91 -10.33
CA ARG A 485 16.46 -8.79 -11.46
C ARG A 485 17.88 -9.21 -11.09
N ARG A 486 18.36 -8.80 -9.91
CA ARG A 486 19.70 -9.18 -9.43
C ARG A 486 19.81 -10.68 -9.15
N VAL A 487 18.77 -11.31 -8.59
CA VAL A 487 18.74 -12.76 -8.38
C VAL A 487 18.72 -13.51 -9.72
N ALA A 488 17.87 -13.08 -10.66
CA ALA A 488 17.74 -13.70 -11.97
C ALA A 488 19.03 -13.61 -12.83
N GLN A 489 19.86 -12.59 -12.62
CA GLN A 489 21.16 -12.46 -13.30
C GLN A 489 22.25 -13.40 -12.77
N GLN A 490 22.05 -14.00 -11.60
CA GLN A 490 23.04 -14.85 -10.92
C GLN A 490 22.68 -16.34 -10.92
N ILE A 491 21.54 -16.69 -11.51
CA ILE A 491 21.08 -18.06 -11.76
C ILE A 491 21.23 -18.32 -13.26
#